data_AF-A0A842Y9G6-F1
#
_entry.id   AF-A0A842Y9G6-F1
#
_cell.length_a   1.000
_cell.length_b   1.000
_cell.length_c   1.000
_cell.angle_alpha   90.00
_cell.angle_beta   90.00
_cell.angle_gamma   90.00
#
_symmetry.space_group_name_H-M   'P 1'
#
loop_
_entity.id
_entity.type
_entity.pdbx_description
1 polymer ?
#
loop_
_entity_poly.entity_id
_entity_poly.type
_entity_poly.pdbx_seq_one_letter_code
_entity_poly.pdbx_strand_id
1 'polypeptide(L)'
;MHNNITKHNTKKLACLLAATLLLTSYCTLVSAKTVEIRGTPGSVEAGSTMLLDGFNFPELIYRIGDDLSYEWLNISFAKNGTINQGDASYTTKLYKKSPKREIMFMGSKYHSLDPDNADTLTEIFKSFGSDDEKTMSVGDVWELDQNYTLTVSDIDLNGEMVTLELAKNSVVVEFTVIGSGDTFEYKTDPGSADDVILFTCKVDTVLRGTDSNIVVLKTVRHYSDTPLILKTGDEFGDFEITSITNDTIEMKNSKTISCSLDETIDLLDDWIKLKVSSKGYWGHVYSSKTLECPDCPECPEVPLIDESGNVNSTPLNTASSTNSYHTGPGGAGMVPVPTETPAATSTPEQTTKLATAGSVSGISQALPGFGALSLICMLILAIIIRRNIK
;
A
#
# COMPACT_ATOMS: atom_id res chain seq x y z
N MET A 1 39.96 -51.61 -14.43
CA MET A 1 38.79 -51.48 -13.54
C MET A 1 38.62 -50.09 -12.88
N HIS A 2 39.51 -49.12 -13.10
CA HIS A 2 39.44 -47.80 -12.42
C HIS A 2 38.58 -46.72 -13.12
N ASN A 3 38.12 -46.94 -14.36
CA ASN A 3 37.37 -45.93 -15.15
C ASN A 3 35.84 -46.01 -15.05
N ASN A 4 35.26 -47.06 -14.44
CA ASN A 4 33.80 -47.19 -14.32
C ASN A 4 33.24 -46.62 -13.01
N ILE A 5 34.07 -46.42 -11.99
CA ILE A 5 33.64 -45.92 -10.67
C ILE A 5 33.48 -44.39 -10.68
N THR A 6 34.36 -43.68 -11.39
CA THR A 6 34.31 -42.21 -11.52
C THR A 6 33.14 -41.72 -12.37
N LYS A 7 32.76 -42.47 -13.43
CA LYS A 7 31.64 -42.12 -14.32
C LYS A 7 30.27 -42.36 -13.68
N HIS A 8 30.18 -43.29 -12.72
CA HIS A 8 28.94 -43.56 -11.98
C HIS A 8 28.67 -42.48 -10.92
N ASN A 9 29.71 -41.95 -10.27
CA ASN A 9 29.58 -40.91 -9.25
C ASN A 9 29.28 -39.52 -9.83
N THR A 10 29.83 -39.20 -11.01
CA THR A 10 29.50 -37.95 -11.74
C THR A 10 28.05 -37.93 -12.23
N LYS A 11 27.51 -39.08 -12.67
CA LYS A 11 26.08 -39.19 -13.03
C LYS A 11 25.15 -39.04 -11.82
N LYS A 12 25.53 -39.59 -10.65
CA LYS A 12 24.77 -39.40 -9.40
C LYS A 12 24.80 -37.96 -8.90
N LEU A 13 25.96 -37.29 -8.96
CA LEU A 13 26.10 -35.89 -8.54
C LEU A 13 25.33 -34.93 -9.46
N ALA A 14 25.33 -35.18 -10.77
CA ALA A 14 24.53 -34.42 -11.73
C ALA A 14 23.02 -34.66 -11.56
N CYS A 15 22.60 -35.89 -11.25
CA CYS A 15 21.19 -36.19 -10.93
C CYS A 15 20.75 -35.53 -9.61
N LEU A 16 21.63 -35.46 -8.61
CA LEU A 16 21.33 -34.83 -7.32
C LEU A 16 21.26 -33.30 -7.45
N LEU A 17 22.17 -32.68 -8.23
CA LEU A 17 22.12 -31.25 -8.56
C LEU A 17 20.90 -30.89 -9.41
N ALA A 18 20.50 -31.75 -10.36
CA ALA A 18 19.27 -31.57 -11.13
C ALA A 18 18.02 -31.77 -10.26
N ALA A 19 18.04 -32.69 -9.29
CA ALA A 19 16.96 -32.88 -8.33
C ALA A 19 16.85 -31.71 -7.34
N THR A 20 17.96 -31.09 -6.92
CA THR A 20 17.94 -29.87 -6.10
C THR A 20 17.58 -28.62 -6.89
N LEU A 21 17.91 -28.53 -8.19
CA LEU A 21 17.42 -27.46 -9.09
C LEU A 21 15.97 -27.68 -9.56
N LEU A 22 15.43 -28.89 -9.43
CA LEU A 22 14.00 -29.18 -9.62
C LEU A 22 13.21 -28.95 -8.32
N LEU A 23 13.87 -28.86 -7.17
CA LEU A 23 13.29 -28.40 -5.91
C LEU A 23 13.33 -26.88 -5.73
N THR A 24 13.99 -26.13 -6.62
CA THR A 24 13.84 -24.68 -6.68
C THR A 24 12.62 -24.32 -7.51
N SER A 25 11.68 -23.64 -6.87
CA SER A 25 10.44 -23.08 -7.43
C SER A 25 9.21 -23.99 -7.46
N TYR A 26 8.89 -24.64 -6.34
CA TYR A 26 7.50 -24.55 -5.86
C TYR A 26 7.35 -23.27 -5.04
N CYS A 27 7.69 -22.12 -5.64
CA CYS A 27 7.08 -20.88 -5.21
C CYS A 27 5.65 -21.04 -5.71
N THR A 28 4.74 -21.42 -4.83
CA THR A 28 3.32 -21.37 -5.13
C THR A 28 3.09 -19.98 -5.70
N LEU A 29 2.54 -19.91 -6.93
CA LEU A 29 2.00 -18.68 -7.44
C LEU A 29 0.89 -18.30 -6.45
N VAL A 30 1.24 -17.47 -5.46
CA VAL A 30 0.25 -16.74 -4.68
C VAL A 30 -0.45 -15.92 -5.73
N SER A 31 -1.66 -16.37 -6.10
CA SER A 31 -2.50 -15.66 -7.05
C SER A 31 -2.95 -14.39 -6.34
N ALA A 32 -2.12 -13.36 -6.41
CA ALA A 32 -2.43 -12.06 -5.86
C ALA A 32 -3.72 -11.59 -6.54
N LYS A 33 -4.78 -11.42 -5.74
CA LYS A 33 -6.09 -11.04 -6.27
C LYS A 33 -6.10 -9.53 -6.42
N THR A 34 -6.27 -9.06 -7.65
CA THR A 34 -6.51 -7.64 -7.92
C THR A 34 -7.96 -7.28 -7.58
N VAL A 35 -8.13 -6.20 -6.83
CA VAL A 35 -9.43 -5.62 -6.47
C VAL A 35 -9.53 -4.23 -7.08
N GLU A 36 -10.71 -3.92 -7.64
CA GLU A 36 -11.00 -2.58 -8.16
C GLU A 36 -11.64 -1.72 -7.07
N ILE A 37 -11.11 -0.52 -6.85
CA ILE A 37 -11.72 0.51 -6.00
C ILE A 37 -12.36 1.51 -6.95
N ARG A 38 -13.70 1.59 -6.91
CA ARG A 38 -14.49 2.29 -7.93
C ARG A 38 -15.04 3.60 -7.41
N GLY A 39 -15.07 4.60 -8.29
CA GLY A 39 -15.87 5.80 -8.12
C GLY A 39 -17.34 5.57 -8.44
N THR A 40 -18.15 6.56 -8.10
CA THR A 40 -19.58 6.57 -8.39
C THR A 40 -19.78 6.57 -9.91
N PRO A 41 -20.66 5.71 -10.45
CA PRO A 41 -20.96 5.72 -11.88
C PRO A 41 -21.50 7.08 -12.34
N GLY A 42 -21.01 7.54 -13.48
CA GLY A 42 -21.43 8.80 -14.10
C GLY A 42 -21.78 8.63 -15.57
N SER A 43 -22.52 9.60 -16.13
CA SER A 43 -22.86 9.61 -17.55
C SER A 43 -21.60 9.89 -18.36
N VAL A 44 -21.37 9.09 -19.41
CA VAL A 44 -20.31 9.28 -20.42
C VAL A 44 -20.91 9.64 -21.78
N GLU A 45 -22.16 10.10 -21.79
CA GLU A 45 -22.84 10.52 -23.00
C GLU A 45 -22.20 11.76 -23.62
N ALA A 46 -22.38 11.91 -24.93
CA ALA A 46 -21.93 13.09 -25.65
C ALA A 46 -22.49 14.39 -25.02
N GLY A 47 -21.60 15.27 -24.57
CA GLY A 47 -21.95 16.52 -23.90
C GLY A 47 -22.14 16.42 -22.38
N SER A 48 -21.91 15.25 -21.77
CA SER A 48 -21.97 15.07 -20.31
C SER A 48 -20.68 15.51 -19.62
N THR A 49 -20.73 15.58 -18.29
CA THR A 49 -19.56 15.77 -17.43
C THR A 49 -19.60 14.77 -16.28
N MET A 50 -18.44 14.23 -15.94
CA MET A 50 -18.21 13.46 -14.73
C MET A 50 -17.36 14.30 -13.77
N LEU A 51 -17.84 14.51 -12.55
CA LEU A 51 -17.18 15.31 -11.51
C LEU A 51 -16.88 14.40 -10.33
N LEU A 52 -15.60 14.19 -10.06
CA LEU A 52 -15.14 13.25 -9.06
C LEU A 52 -14.32 13.97 -7.99
N ASP A 53 -14.55 13.57 -6.75
CA ASP A 53 -13.84 14.04 -5.58
C ASP A 53 -13.80 12.95 -4.51
N GLY A 54 -13.25 13.25 -3.33
CA GLY A 54 -13.11 12.24 -2.29
C GLY A 54 -14.42 11.74 -1.67
N PHE A 55 -15.57 12.39 -1.93
CA PHE A 55 -16.86 11.85 -1.49
C PHE A 55 -17.37 10.73 -2.39
N ASN A 56 -17.10 10.83 -3.69
CA ASN A 56 -17.70 9.96 -4.68
C ASN A 56 -16.69 9.04 -5.37
N PHE A 57 -15.39 9.20 -5.11
CA PHE A 57 -14.32 8.30 -5.54
C PHE A 57 -13.27 8.12 -4.42
N PRO A 58 -13.24 6.95 -3.74
CA PRO A 58 -12.40 6.74 -2.55
C PRO A 58 -10.88 6.86 -2.73
N GLU A 59 -10.40 6.86 -3.98
CA GLU A 59 -8.97 7.08 -4.28
C GLU A 59 -8.58 8.56 -4.22
N LEU A 60 -9.53 9.46 -4.40
CA LEU A 60 -9.31 10.88 -4.19
C LEU A 60 -9.46 11.16 -2.69
N ILE A 61 -8.48 11.83 -2.09
CA ILE A 61 -8.44 11.92 -0.64
C ILE A 61 -9.50 12.90 -0.10
N TYR A 62 -10.35 12.36 0.79
CA TYR A 62 -11.28 13.10 1.63
C TYR A 62 -10.81 13.12 3.08
N ARG A 63 -10.73 14.31 3.71
CA ARG A 63 -10.46 14.38 5.16
C ARG A 63 -11.73 14.72 5.92
N ILE A 64 -12.26 13.71 6.62
CA ILE A 64 -13.47 13.83 7.45
C ILE A 64 -13.35 14.95 8.48
N GLY A 65 -12.20 15.08 9.14
CA GLY A 65 -12.00 16.10 10.18
C GLY A 65 -12.05 17.54 9.67
N ASP A 66 -11.78 17.76 8.38
CA ASP A 66 -11.82 19.08 7.73
C ASP A 66 -13.05 19.24 6.82
N ASP A 67 -13.88 18.20 6.70
CA ASP A 67 -15.04 18.10 5.80
C ASP A 67 -14.73 18.53 4.35
N LEU A 68 -13.56 18.10 3.82
CA LEU A 68 -13.01 18.63 2.58
C LEU A 68 -12.28 17.58 1.72
N SER A 69 -12.57 17.60 0.41
CA SER A 69 -11.79 16.93 -0.64
C SER A 69 -10.53 17.73 -0.98
N TYR A 70 -9.40 17.07 -1.17
CA TYR A 70 -8.14 17.73 -1.56
C TYR A 70 -7.77 17.52 -3.02
N GLU A 71 -8.42 16.55 -3.67
CA GLU A 71 -8.20 16.16 -5.05
C GLU A 71 -9.53 16.10 -5.79
N TRP A 72 -9.51 16.49 -7.05
CA TRP A 72 -10.64 16.45 -7.96
C TRP A 72 -10.23 15.90 -9.30
N LEU A 73 -11.12 15.13 -9.94
CA LEU A 73 -11.00 14.71 -11.32
C LEU A 73 -12.29 15.07 -12.06
N ASN A 74 -12.18 16.00 -12.99
CA ASN A 74 -13.29 16.46 -13.82
C ASN A 74 -13.06 15.99 -15.25
N ILE A 75 -14.08 15.40 -15.88
CA ILE A 75 -14.01 14.86 -17.23
C ILE A 75 -15.22 15.36 -18.01
N SER A 76 -14.98 16.10 -19.10
CA SER A 76 -16.03 16.56 -20.01
C SER A 76 -16.01 15.75 -21.30
N PHE A 77 -17.17 15.20 -21.66
CA PHE A 77 -17.35 14.42 -22.88
C PHE A 77 -17.87 15.34 -23.99
N ALA A 78 -17.15 15.43 -25.09
CA ALA A 78 -17.54 16.24 -26.23
C ALA A 78 -18.74 15.62 -26.98
N LYS A 79 -19.32 16.37 -27.91
CA LYS A 79 -20.52 15.94 -28.66
C LYS A 79 -20.33 14.68 -29.52
N ASN A 80 -19.08 14.32 -29.81
CA ASN A 80 -18.70 13.10 -30.52
C ASN A 80 -18.39 11.93 -29.57
N GLY A 81 -18.54 12.10 -28.25
CA GLY A 81 -18.28 11.09 -27.23
C GLY A 81 -16.81 10.94 -26.82
N THR A 82 -15.89 11.72 -27.38
CA THR A 82 -14.48 11.74 -26.94
C THR A 82 -14.26 12.77 -25.84
N ILE A 83 -13.14 12.66 -25.13
CA ILE A 83 -12.64 13.72 -24.24
C ILE A 83 -11.60 14.48 -25.07
N ASN A 84 -11.86 15.72 -25.50
CA ASN A 84 -10.85 16.43 -26.28
C ASN A 84 -9.65 16.80 -25.40
N GLN A 85 -8.53 17.14 -26.02
CA GLN A 85 -7.40 17.73 -25.31
C GLN A 85 -7.86 18.88 -24.40
N GLY A 86 -7.50 18.81 -23.12
CA GLY A 86 -7.85 19.81 -22.10
C GLY A 86 -9.24 19.67 -21.46
N ASP A 87 -10.10 18.75 -21.95
CA ASP A 87 -11.47 18.55 -21.44
C ASP A 87 -11.52 17.66 -20.18
N ALA A 88 -10.41 17.04 -19.78
CA ALA A 88 -10.25 16.40 -18.48
C ALA A 88 -9.15 17.06 -17.66
N SER A 89 -9.42 17.28 -16.38
CA SER A 89 -8.52 17.93 -15.44
C SER A 89 -8.46 17.20 -14.12
N TYR A 90 -7.25 16.88 -13.66
CA TYR A 90 -6.97 16.53 -12.28
C TYR A 90 -6.46 17.78 -11.56
N THR A 91 -6.96 18.03 -10.36
CA THR A 91 -6.56 19.19 -9.56
C THR A 91 -6.35 18.78 -8.13
N THR A 92 -5.27 19.26 -7.52
CA THR A 92 -5.04 19.12 -6.08
C THR A 92 -4.76 20.48 -5.43
N LYS A 93 -5.11 20.57 -4.15
CA LYS A 93 -4.92 21.77 -3.33
C LYS A 93 -4.05 21.49 -2.11
N LEU A 94 -3.09 22.38 -1.89
CA LEU A 94 -2.25 22.41 -0.70
C LEU A 94 -3.05 22.89 0.52
N TYR A 95 -3.00 22.10 1.59
CA TYR A 95 -3.47 22.48 2.92
C TYR A 95 -2.40 23.30 3.64
N LYS A 96 -2.71 24.57 3.95
CA LYS A 96 -1.83 25.47 4.70
C LYS A 96 -2.40 25.78 6.07
N LYS A 97 -1.76 25.24 7.11
CA LYS A 97 -1.98 25.62 8.50
C LYS A 97 -0.64 25.66 9.21
N SER A 98 0.01 26.81 9.16
CA SER A 98 1.38 27.00 9.65
C SER A 98 1.61 26.29 11.00
N PRO A 99 2.66 25.46 11.12
CA PRO A 99 3.72 25.20 10.13
C PRO A 99 3.37 24.13 9.07
N LYS A 100 2.19 23.50 9.12
CA LYS A 100 1.80 22.42 8.21
C LYS A 100 1.53 22.92 6.80
N ARG A 101 2.18 22.29 5.83
CA ARG A 101 1.97 22.44 4.38
C ARG A 101 1.84 21.05 3.77
N GLU A 102 0.63 20.53 3.70
CA GLU A 102 0.35 19.14 3.29
C GLU A 102 -0.47 19.14 2.01
N ILE A 103 -0.11 18.32 1.02
CA ILE A 103 -0.84 18.18 -0.25
C ILE A 103 -1.11 16.70 -0.52
N MET A 104 -2.24 16.41 -1.14
CA MET A 104 -2.57 15.06 -1.61
C MET A 104 -2.29 15.03 -3.10
N PHE A 105 -1.37 14.20 -3.55
CA PHE A 105 -1.02 14.13 -4.96
C PHE A 105 -1.00 12.68 -5.41
N MET A 106 -1.77 12.39 -6.44
CA MET A 106 -1.92 11.03 -6.98
C MET A 106 -2.25 9.96 -5.93
N GLY A 107 -3.14 10.29 -4.97
CA GLY A 107 -3.57 9.35 -3.92
C GLY A 107 -2.57 9.17 -2.77
N SER A 108 -1.40 9.81 -2.83
CA SER A 108 -0.42 9.83 -1.75
C SER A 108 -0.42 11.18 -1.02
N LYS A 109 0.00 11.17 0.24
CA LYS A 109 0.11 12.36 1.09
C LYS A 109 1.54 12.90 1.08
N TYR A 110 1.71 14.19 0.86
CA TYR A 110 3.01 14.85 0.81
C TYR A 110 3.08 16.07 1.73
N HIS A 111 4.29 16.41 2.15
CA HIS A 111 4.66 17.71 2.69
C HIS A 111 5.33 18.56 1.60
N SER A 112 4.95 19.82 1.47
CA SER A 112 5.56 20.75 0.51
C SER A 112 6.74 21.47 1.14
N LEU A 113 7.91 21.34 0.52
CA LEU A 113 9.19 21.86 1.00
C LEU A 113 9.45 23.32 0.57
N ASP A 114 9.06 23.70 -0.65
CA ASP A 114 9.23 25.08 -1.14
C ASP A 114 8.10 25.98 -0.58
N PRO A 115 8.36 27.00 0.26
CA PRO A 115 7.33 27.88 0.80
C PRO A 115 6.52 28.64 -0.27
N ASP A 116 7.12 28.89 -1.43
CA ASP A 116 6.58 29.74 -2.48
C ASP A 116 5.77 28.95 -3.51
N ASN A 117 6.10 27.67 -3.77
CA ASN A 117 5.42 26.82 -4.75
C ASN A 117 5.06 25.43 -4.20
N ALA A 118 4.04 24.80 -4.78
CA ALA A 118 3.66 23.41 -4.44
C ALA A 118 4.42 22.36 -5.29
N ASP A 119 5.57 22.70 -5.87
CA ASP A 119 6.30 21.84 -6.82
C ASP A 119 7.25 20.83 -6.17
N THR A 120 7.75 21.13 -4.99
CA THR A 120 8.76 20.31 -4.31
C THR A 120 8.12 19.60 -3.11
N LEU A 121 7.93 18.30 -3.25
CA LEU A 121 7.11 17.47 -2.36
C LEU A 121 7.93 16.34 -1.75
N THR A 122 7.75 16.05 -0.46
CA THR A 122 8.23 14.81 0.17
C THR A 122 7.07 14.00 0.70
N GLU A 123 7.00 12.72 0.35
CA GLU A 123 5.92 11.84 0.78
C GLU A 123 5.94 11.67 2.30
N ILE A 124 4.76 11.69 2.93
CA ILE A 124 4.61 11.50 4.36
C ILE A 124 4.29 10.03 4.63
N PHE A 125 5.30 9.27 5.03
CA PHE A 125 5.11 7.86 5.38
C PHE A 125 4.45 7.66 6.74
N LYS A 126 4.82 8.49 7.73
CA LYS A 126 4.22 8.44 9.08
C LYS A 126 3.93 9.85 9.58
N SER A 127 2.74 10.02 10.18
CA SER A 127 2.35 11.27 10.84
C SER A 127 1.38 10.99 11.99
N PHE A 128 1.93 10.84 13.20
CA PHE A 128 1.14 10.60 14.41
C PHE A 128 0.26 11.81 14.76
N GLY A 129 -1.02 11.54 15.01
CA GLY A 129 -1.96 12.42 15.67
C GLY A 129 -1.69 12.56 17.17
N SER A 130 -2.63 13.16 17.91
CA SER A 130 -2.51 13.36 19.36
C SER A 130 -2.56 12.06 20.16
N ASP A 131 -3.28 11.07 19.63
CA ASP A 131 -3.63 9.84 20.34
C ASP A 131 -2.74 8.66 19.90
N ASP A 132 -1.87 8.90 18.92
CA ASP A 132 -0.94 7.90 18.39
C ASP A 132 0.35 7.88 19.22
N GLU A 133 0.80 6.68 19.58
CA GLU A 133 2.05 6.45 20.29
C GLU A 133 2.74 5.16 19.81
N LYS A 134 4.05 5.10 20.02
CA LYS A 134 4.87 3.92 19.75
C LYS A 134 5.66 3.57 21.00
N THR A 135 5.39 2.39 21.56
CA THR A 135 6.18 1.83 22.66
C THR A 135 7.29 0.95 22.10
N MET A 136 8.50 1.08 22.66
CA MET A 136 9.68 0.30 22.30
C MET A 136 10.42 -0.11 23.56
N SER A 137 10.92 -1.34 23.60
CA SER A 137 11.88 -1.81 24.60
C SER A 137 13.32 -1.55 24.16
N VAL A 138 14.25 -1.52 25.11
CA VAL A 138 15.69 -1.47 24.78
C VAL A 138 16.07 -2.69 23.94
N GLY A 139 16.75 -2.45 22.82
CA GLY A 139 17.11 -3.45 21.82
C GLY A 139 16.06 -3.64 20.72
N ASP A 140 14.86 -3.06 20.84
CA ASP A 140 13.86 -3.13 19.80
C ASP A 140 14.27 -2.30 18.58
N VAL A 141 14.04 -2.88 17.40
CA VAL A 141 14.20 -2.22 16.11
C VAL A 141 12.82 -1.91 15.55
N TRP A 142 12.55 -0.63 15.29
CA TRP A 142 11.37 -0.19 14.58
C TRP A 142 11.70 0.07 13.12
N GLU A 143 11.25 -0.84 12.26
CA GLU A 143 11.31 -0.69 10.81
C GLU A 143 10.43 0.50 10.34
N LEU A 144 11.06 1.39 9.60
CA LEU A 144 10.47 2.54 8.95
C LEU A 144 10.58 2.39 7.43
N ASP A 145 9.84 3.21 6.71
CA ASP A 145 9.80 3.19 5.25
C ASP A 145 11.17 3.57 4.65
N GLN A 146 11.45 3.08 3.44
CA GLN A 146 12.73 3.23 2.75
C GLN A 146 13.95 2.68 3.54
N ASN A 147 13.82 1.54 4.21
CA ASN A 147 14.92 0.88 4.95
C ASN A 147 15.56 1.76 6.03
N TYR A 148 14.79 2.68 6.59
CA TYR A 148 15.16 3.36 7.82
C TYR A 148 14.77 2.48 9.01
N THR A 149 15.56 2.51 10.08
CA THR A 149 15.23 1.82 11.33
C THR A 149 15.54 2.73 12.50
N LEU A 150 14.60 2.85 13.44
CA LEU A 150 14.86 3.48 14.73
C LEU A 150 15.09 2.40 15.78
N THR A 151 16.15 2.53 16.57
CA THR A 151 16.48 1.59 17.65
C THR A 151 16.58 2.34 18.97
N VAL A 152 16.03 1.76 20.03
CA VAL A 152 16.32 2.17 21.41
C VAL A 152 17.53 1.38 21.87
N SER A 153 18.74 1.94 21.79
CA SER A 153 19.95 1.17 22.05
C SER A 153 20.29 1.06 23.54
N ASP A 154 19.97 2.07 24.35
CA ASP A 154 20.19 2.03 25.80
C ASP A 154 19.30 3.01 26.58
N ILE A 155 19.18 2.78 27.88
CA ILE A 155 18.61 3.73 28.86
C ILE A 155 19.62 3.91 29.99
N ASP A 156 19.81 5.15 30.42
CA ASP A 156 20.77 5.46 31.49
C ASP A 156 20.40 4.81 32.83
N LEU A 157 21.38 4.78 33.75
CA LEU A 157 21.19 4.14 35.05
C LEU A 157 20.11 4.81 35.91
N ASN A 158 19.79 6.07 35.66
CA ASN A 158 18.75 6.77 36.39
C ASN A 158 17.35 6.54 35.79
N GLY A 159 17.26 6.05 34.55
CA GLY A 159 16.00 5.87 33.84
C GLY A 159 15.41 7.18 33.31
N GLU A 160 16.24 8.20 33.15
CA GLU A 160 15.85 9.55 32.73
C GLU A 160 16.18 9.81 31.27
N MET A 161 17.27 9.20 30.77
CA MET A 161 17.80 9.42 29.43
C MET A 161 17.72 8.13 28.60
N VAL A 162 17.33 8.28 27.34
CA VAL A 162 17.31 7.22 26.33
C VAL A 162 18.30 7.54 25.23
N THR A 163 18.95 6.50 24.72
CA THR A 163 19.77 6.57 23.51
C THR A 163 18.96 6.07 22.31
N LEU A 164 18.74 6.94 21.33
CA LEU A 164 18.06 6.62 20.08
C LEU A 164 19.03 6.63 18.92
N GLU A 165 18.93 5.62 18.07
CA GLU A 165 19.74 5.43 16.87
C GLU A 165 18.84 5.30 15.65
N LEU A 166 18.99 6.23 14.70
CA LEU A 166 18.38 6.11 13.38
C LEU A 166 19.43 5.59 12.40
N ALA A 167 19.12 4.50 11.72
CA ALA A 167 19.96 3.92 10.69
C ALA A 167 19.25 3.86 9.34
N LYS A 168 20.02 3.96 8.25
CA LYS A 168 19.58 3.74 6.87
C LYS A 168 20.40 2.62 6.27
N ASN A 169 19.75 1.59 5.73
CA ASN A 169 20.45 0.42 5.17
C ASN A 169 21.48 -0.16 6.18
N SER A 170 21.07 -0.27 7.45
CA SER A 170 21.89 -0.75 8.57
C SER A 170 23.12 0.10 8.93
N VAL A 171 23.25 1.32 8.40
CA VAL A 171 24.29 2.28 8.78
C VAL A 171 23.65 3.40 9.59
N VAL A 172 24.15 3.63 10.81
CA VAL A 172 23.67 4.72 11.69
C VAL A 172 23.93 6.06 11.00
N VAL A 173 22.87 6.85 10.83
CA VAL A 173 22.90 8.19 10.23
C VAL A 173 22.67 9.29 11.26
N GLU A 174 22.01 8.97 12.37
CA GLU A 174 21.78 9.90 13.48
C GLU A 174 21.74 9.15 14.82
N PHE A 175 22.25 9.79 15.87
CA PHE A 175 22.33 9.24 17.21
C PHE A 175 22.16 10.37 18.23
N THR A 176 21.30 10.18 19.21
CA THR A 176 21.16 11.18 20.28
C THR A 176 20.78 10.54 21.61
N VAL A 177 21.31 11.11 22.70
CA VAL A 177 20.92 10.80 24.08
C VAL A 177 20.00 11.91 24.57
N ILE A 178 18.73 11.60 24.82
CA ILE A 178 17.69 12.58 25.14
C ILE A 178 16.75 12.07 26.23
N GLY A 179 16.09 12.98 26.94
CA GLY A 179 15.19 12.65 28.05
C GLY A 179 13.71 12.72 27.68
N SER A 180 12.86 12.45 28.68
CA SER A 180 11.42 12.66 28.53
C SER A 180 11.10 14.14 28.30
N GLY A 181 10.31 14.43 27.28
CA GLY A 181 9.96 15.79 26.85
C GLY A 181 10.80 16.30 25.67
N ASP A 182 11.94 15.69 25.41
CA ASP A 182 12.84 16.09 24.32
C ASP A 182 12.43 15.49 22.97
N THR A 183 12.96 16.07 21.90
CA THR A 183 12.68 15.67 20.52
C THR A 183 13.96 15.18 19.85
N PHE A 184 13.88 13.97 19.29
CA PHE A 184 14.86 13.48 18.33
C PHE A 184 14.50 14.01 16.95
N GLU A 185 15.51 14.46 16.20
CA GLU A 185 15.35 15.02 14.87
C GLU A 185 16.51 14.58 14.00
N TYR A 186 16.20 14.15 12.77
CA TYR A 186 17.18 13.89 11.74
C TYR A 186 16.88 14.75 10.51
N LYS A 187 17.90 15.53 10.13
CA LYS A 187 17.90 16.43 8.97
C LYS A 187 18.93 15.96 7.96
N THR A 188 18.62 16.11 6.69
CA THR A 188 19.56 15.82 5.59
C THR A 188 19.21 16.65 4.36
N ASP A 189 20.06 16.57 3.35
CA ASP A 189 19.88 17.24 2.06
C ASP A 189 19.48 16.21 0.99
N PRO A 190 18.19 15.83 0.90
CA PRO A 190 17.76 14.83 -0.07
C PRO A 190 17.66 15.43 -1.48
N GLY A 191 18.57 15.01 -2.36
CA GLY A 191 18.53 15.35 -3.78
C GLY A 191 18.77 16.85 -4.03
N SER A 192 17.70 17.62 -4.23
CA SER A 192 17.75 19.05 -4.55
C SER A 192 17.17 19.96 -3.46
N ALA A 193 16.78 19.40 -2.31
CA ALA A 193 16.30 20.16 -1.17
C ALA A 193 17.31 20.08 -0.03
N ASP A 194 17.56 21.20 0.64
CA ASP A 194 18.53 21.32 1.73
C ASP A 194 17.84 21.45 3.09
N ASP A 195 18.49 20.99 4.16
CA ASP A 195 18.05 21.07 5.57
C ASP A 195 16.63 20.50 5.81
N VAL A 196 16.30 19.41 5.13
CA VAL A 196 14.99 18.76 5.22
C VAL A 196 14.95 17.84 6.44
N ILE A 197 14.00 18.10 7.35
CA ILE A 197 13.69 17.18 8.46
C ILE A 197 13.01 15.94 7.89
N LEU A 198 13.70 14.80 7.86
CA LEU A 198 13.15 13.53 7.37
C LEU A 198 12.49 12.71 8.47
N PHE A 199 13.04 12.76 9.68
CA PHE A 199 12.49 12.02 10.80
C PHE A 199 12.48 12.86 12.06
N THR A 200 11.38 12.80 12.80
CA THR A 200 11.33 13.34 14.16
C THR A 200 10.42 12.51 15.04
N CYS A 201 10.78 12.38 16.31
CA CYS A 201 9.90 11.85 17.34
C CYS A 201 10.17 12.52 18.69
N LYS A 202 9.12 12.71 19.48
CA LYS A 202 9.22 13.18 20.86
C LYS A 202 9.26 11.98 21.80
N VAL A 203 10.20 11.97 22.74
CA VAL A 203 10.21 11.01 23.84
C VAL A 203 9.18 11.49 24.86
N ASP A 204 8.09 10.75 25.01
CA ASP A 204 7.02 11.08 25.96
C ASP A 204 7.34 10.56 27.36
N THR A 205 7.84 9.32 27.44
CA THR A 205 8.15 8.68 28.72
C THR A 205 9.29 7.69 28.55
N VAL A 206 10.21 7.69 29.52
CA VAL A 206 11.23 6.65 29.73
C VAL A 206 10.88 5.93 31.02
N LEU A 207 10.76 4.60 30.99
CA LEU A 207 10.45 3.78 32.15
C LEU A 207 11.49 2.68 32.30
N ARG A 208 12.18 2.70 33.43
CA ARG A 208 13.13 1.67 33.82
C ARG A 208 12.47 0.69 34.78
N GLY A 209 12.28 -0.54 34.35
CA GLY A 209 11.71 -1.62 35.16
C GLY A 209 12.78 -2.58 35.66
N THR A 210 12.39 -3.53 36.52
CA THR A 210 13.28 -4.63 36.94
C THR A 210 13.52 -5.62 35.80
N ASP A 211 12.48 -5.91 35.02
CA ASP A 211 12.51 -6.92 33.95
C ASP A 211 12.62 -6.32 32.55
N SER A 212 12.13 -5.07 32.36
CA SER A 212 12.11 -4.41 31.06
C SER A 212 12.27 -2.90 31.18
N ASN A 213 13.01 -2.32 30.25
CA ASN A 213 13.09 -0.88 30.06
C ASN A 213 12.31 -0.51 28.81
N ILE A 214 11.41 0.46 28.92
CA ILE A 214 10.52 0.87 27.83
C ILE A 214 10.56 2.37 27.60
N VAL A 215 10.32 2.76 26.35
CA VAL A 215 10.28 4.14 25.87
C VAL A 215 8.99 4.31 25.09
N VAL A 216 8.26 5.38 25.38
CA VAL A 216 7.06 5.77 24.63
C VAL A 216 7.41 6.98 23.76
N LEU A 217 7.22 6.83 22.46
CA LEU A 217 7.44 7.86 21.46
C LEU A 217 6.10 8.43 20.98
N LYS A 218 6.03 9.76 20.84
CA LYS A 218 4.88 10.49 20.32
C LYS A 218 5.30 11.50 19.25
N THR A 219 4.31 12.09 18.58
CA THR A 219 4.54 13.15 17.58
C THR A 219 5.49 12.70 16.46
N VAL A 220 5.46 11.41 16.10
CA VAL A 220 6.35 10.86 15.08
C VAL A 220 6.02 11.44 13.70
N ARG A 221 7.04 11.90 12.99
CA ARG A 221 6.98 12.21 11.55
C ARG A 221 8.10 11.47 10.84
N HIS A 222 7.76 10.83 9.72
CA HIS A 222 8.72 10.16 8.83
C HIS A 222 8.36 10.52 7.39
N TYR A 223 9.33 11.05 6.65
CA TYR A 223 9.18 11.53 5.29
C TYR A 223 10.11 10.78 4.33
N SER A 224 9.79 10.82 3.04
CA SER A 224 10.64 10.28 1.98
C SER A 224 11.96 11.03 1.85
N ASP A 225 13.05 10.29 1.76
CA ASP A 225 14.38 10.80 1.42
C ASP A 225 14.57 11.07 -0.08
N THR A 226 13.52 10.86 -0.87
CA THR A 226 13.49 11.08 -2.32
C THR A 226 12.34 12.04 -2.64
N PRO A 227 12.59 13.36 -2.60
CA PRO A 227 11.59 14.37 -2.95
C PRO A 227 11.15 14.24 -4.41
N LEU A 228 9.86 14.46 -4.62
CA LEU A 228 9.24 14.62 -5.93
C LEU A 228 9.30 16.11 -6.32
N ILE A 229 9.95 16.40 -7.44
CA ILE A 229 10.07 17.75 -7.99
C ILE A 229 9.22 17.82 -9.25
N LEU A 230 8.19 18.64 -9.22
CA LEU A 230 7.21 18.78 -10.29
C LEU A 230 7.47 20.03 -11.12
N LYS A 231 7.19 19.94 -12.42
CA LYS A 231 7.32 21.06 -13.36
C LYS A 231 6.14 21.07 -14.30
N THR A 232 5.77 22.26 -14.76
CA THR A 232 4.87 22.37 -15.92
C THR A 232 5.48 21.62 -17.10
N GLY A 233 4.69 20.76 -17.73
CA GLY A 233 5.16 19.85 -18.77
C GLY A 233 5.43 18.42 -18.32
N ASP A 234 5.48 18.14 -17.01
CA ASP A 234 5.63 16.76 -16.54
C ASP A 234 4.36 15.95 -16.86
N GLU A 235 4.53 14.75 -17.40
CA GLU A 235 3.45 13.87 -17.87
C GLU A 235 3.15 12.76 -16.85
N PHE A 236 1.86 12.45 -16.70
CA PHE A 236 1.30 11.37 -15.87
C PHE A 236 0.22 10.66 -16.68
N GLY A 237 0.58 9.58 -17.36
CA GLY A 237 -0.25 8.91 -18.35
C GLY A 237 -0.61 9.84 -19.51
N ASP A 238 -1.91 10.06 -19.69
CA ASP A 238 -2.43 10.94 -20.74
C ASP A 238 -2.58 12.40 -20.28
N PHE A 239 -2.13 12.72 -19.06
CA PHE A 239 -2.19 14.05 -18.45
C PHE A 239 -0.82 14.70 -18.39
N GLU A 240 -0.81 16.03 -18.39
CA GLU A 240 0.37 16.87 -18.24
C GLU A 240 0.10 17.96 -17.21
N ILE A 241 1.09 18.31 -16.38
CA ILE A 241 1.01 19.47 -15.49
C ILE A 241 0.93 20.75 -16.32
N THR A 242 -0.20 21.44 -16.22
CA THR A 242 -0.45 22.71 -16.93
C THR A 242 -0.23 23.94 -16.06
N SER A 243 -0.33 23.81 -14.73
CA SER A 243 -0.18 24.91 -13.80
C SER A 243 0.28 24.41 -12.43
N ILE A 244 1.26 25.10 -11.85
CA ILE A 244 1.65 24.98 -10.45
C ILE A 244 1.58 26.38 -9.85
N THR A 245 0.91 26.50 -8.72
CA THR A 245 0.88 27.73 -7.92
C THR A 245 1.40 27.44 -6.52
N ASN A 246 1.37 28.46 -5.66
CA ASN A 246 1.66 28.29 -4.25
C ASN A 246 0.64 27.41 -3.50
N ASP A 247 -0.56 27.18 -4.06
CA ASP A 247 -1.69 26.54 -3.39
C ASP A 247 -2.26 25.34 -4.16
N THR A 248 -1.95 25.20 -5.46
CA THR A 248 -2.62 24.23 -6.35
C THR A 248 -1.69 23.65 -7.38
N ILE A 249 -1.94 22.40 -7.77
CA ILE A 249 -1.36 21.76 -8.95
C ILE A 249 -2.53 21.33 -9.84
N GLU A 250 -2.46 21.69 -11.13
CA GLU A 250 -3.47 21.33 -12.13
C GLU A 250 -2.82 20.56 -13.28
N MET A 251 -3.36 19.37 -13.55
CA MET A 251 -3.02 18.54 -14.71
C MET A 251 -4.20 18.48 -15.66
N LYS A 252 -3.92 18.47 -16.97
CA LYS A 252 -4.95 18.26 -18.00
C LYS A 252 -4.52 17.21 -18.98
N ASN A 253 -5.48 16.54 -19.59
CA ASN A 253 -5.16 15.58 -20.65
C ASN A 253 -4.47 16.27 -21.84
N SER A 254 -3.28 15.78 -22.21
CA SER A 254 -2.42 16.38 -23.24
C SER A 254 -2.86 16.04 -24.67
N LYS A 255 -3.73 15.03 -24.83
CA LYS A 255 -4.30 14.60 -26.11
C LYS A 255 -5.77 14.22 -25.99
N THR A 256 -6.46 14.11 -27.13
CA THR A 256 -7.83 13.59 -27.18
C THR A 256 -7.87 12.12 -26.80
N ILE A 257 -8.74 11.78 -25.85
CA ILE A 257 -8.95 10.42 -25.35
C ILE A 257 -10.23 9.85 -25.99
N SER A 258 -10.09 8.68 -26.63
CA SER A 258 -11.21 7.97 -27.25
C SER A 258 -11.89 7.07 -26.24
N CYS A 259 -13.22 7.15 -26.14
CA CYS A 259 -14.01 6.36 -25.20
C CYS A 259 -14.80 5.28 -25.95
N SER A 260 -14.20 4.10 -26.13
CA SER A 260 -14.89 2.97 -26.78
C SER A 260 -15.71 2.16 -25.77
N LEU A 261 -16.76 1.52 -26.26
CA LEU A 261 -17.61 0.64 -25.44
C LEU A 261 -16.84 -0.59 -24.96
N ASP A 262 -17.02 -0.94 -23.69
CA ASP A 262 -16.41 -2.12 -23.04
C ASP A 262 -14.87 -2.10 -23.01
N GLU A 263 -14.25 -0.96 -23.32
CA GLU A 263 -12.81 -0.75 -23.16
C GLU A 263 -12.47 -0.11 -21.82
N THR A 264 -11.29 -0.48 -21.31
CA THR A 264 -10.62 0.21 -20.22
C THR A 264 -9.70 1.27 -20.83
N ILE A 265 -9.75 2.47 -20.27
CA ILE A 265 -8.98 3.63 -20.72
C ILE A 265 -8.12 4.06 -19.55
N ASP A 266 -6.80 4.05 -19.71
CA ASP A 266 -5.87 4.57 -18.71
C ASP A 266 -5.90 6.11 -18.77
N LEU A 267 -6.09 6.78 -17.63
CA LEU A 267 -6.15 8.24 -17.56
C LEU A 267 -4.87 8.80 -16.93
N LEU A 268 -4.63 8.47 -15.66
CA LEU A 268 -3.49 8.93 -14.86
C LEU A 268 -2.60 7.74 -14.56
N ASP A 269 -1.76 7.37 -15.52
CA ASP A 269 -0.94 6.16 -15.54
C ASP A 269 -1.76 4.91 -15.16
N ASP A 270 -1.16 4.00 -14.39
CA ASP A 270 -1.82 2.82 -13.85
C ASP A 270 -2.74 3.11 -12.65
N TRP A 271 -2.78 4.35 -12.17
CA TRP A 271 -3.52 4.69 -10.95
C TRP A 271 -5.02 4.84 -11.20
N ILE A 272 -5.44 5.73 -12.11
CA ILE A 272 -6.86 5.95 -12.42
C ILE A 272 -7.17 5.55 -13.85
N LYS A 273 -8.17 4.68 -13.98
CA LYS A 273 -8.67 4.15 -15.26
C LYS A 273 -10.17 4.44 -15.37
N LEU A 274 -10.66 4.61 -16.60
CA LEU A 274 -12.08 4.76 -16.91
C LEU A 274 -12.59 3.50 -17.61
N LYS A 275 -13.74 3.00 -17.14
CA LYS A 275 -14.46 1.89 -17.79
C LYS A 275 -15.81 2.36 -18.30
N VAL A 276 -16.05 2.15 -19.59
CA VAL A 276 -17.31 2.49 -20.27
C VAL A 276 -18.20 1.25 -20.37
N SER A 277 -19.46 1.37 -19.97
CA SER A 277 -20.43 0.29 -20.11
C SER A 277 -20.61 -0.11 -21.57
N SER A 278 -20.80 -1.41 -21.84
CA SER A 278 -21.18 -1.93 -23.16
C SER A 278 -22.50 -1.35 -23.70
N LYS A 279 -23.32 -0.70 -22.86
CA LYS A 279 -24.52 0.04 -23.27
C LYS A 279 -24.25 1.51 -23.62
N GLY A 280 -23.05 2.04 -23.36
CA GLY A 280 -22.56 3.35 -23.78
C GLY A 280 -22.99 4.57 -22.97
N TYR A 281 -24.03 4.48 -22.15
CA TYR A 281 -24.56 5.65 -21.44
C TYR A 281 -23.85 5.95 -20.11
N TRP A 282 -23.21 4.95 -19.51
CA TRP A 282 -22.65 5.03 -18.16
C TRP A 282 -21.23 4.49 -18.13
N GLY A 283 -20.40 5.09 -17.29
CA GLY A 283 -19.06 4.61 -16.98
C GLY A 283 -18.72 4.85 -15.51
N HIS A 284 -17.59 4.32 -15.08
CA HIS A 284 -17.02 4.63 -13.77
C HIS A 284 -15.51 4.66 -13.87
N VAL A 285 -14.90 5.53 -13.06
CA VAL A 285 -13.45 5.49 -12.82
C VAL A 285 -13.12 4.45 -11.75
N TYR A 286 -11.92 3.91 -11.80
CA TYR A 286 -11.43 2.99 -10.79
C TYR A 286 -9.91 3.00 -10.71
N SER A 287 -9.39 2.60 -9.55
CA SER A 287 -8.01 2.14 -9.38
C SER A 287 -7.99 0.62 -9.19
N SER A 288 -6.81 0.02 -9.33
CA SER A 288 -6.60 -1.40 -9.04
C SER A 288 -5.59 -1.56 -7.92
N LYS A 289 -5.93 -2.37 -6.91
CA LYS A 289 -5.02 -2.76 -5.84
C LYS A 289 -4.79 -4.26 -5.85
N THR A 290 -3.52 -4.64 -5.91
CA THR A 290 -3.12 -6.04 -5.76
C THR A 290 -3.02 -6.34 -4.28
N LEU A 291 -3.83 -7.28 -3.80
CA LEU A 291 -3.75 -7.75 -2.42
C LEU A 291 -2.74 -8.89 -2.37
N GLU A 292 -1.63 -8.65 -1.70
CA GLU A 292 -0.74 -9.71 -1.28
C GLU A 292 -1.41 -10.46 -0.13
N CYS A 293 -1.60 -11.77 -0.29
CA CYS A 293 -1.94 -12.60 0.84
C CYS A 293 -0.67 -12.68 1.70
N PRO A 294 -0.70 -12.29 2.99
CA PRO A 294 0.45 -12.50 3.86
C PRO A 294 0.79 -13.98 3.80
N ASP A 295 2.08 -14.29 3.62
CA ASP A 295 2.57 -15.66 3.66
C ASP A 295 2.01 -16.32 4.93
N CYS A 296 1.19 -17.36 4.76
CA CYS A 296 0.82 -18.18 5.90
C CYS A 296 2.13 -18.75 6.43
N PRO A 297 2.55 -18.46 7.68
CA PRO A 297 3.71 -19.13 8.24
C PRO A 297 3.46 -20.63 8.09
N GLU A 298 4.41 -21.35 7.50
CA GLU A 298 4.34 -22.79 7.38
C GLU A 298 3.94 -23.35 8.75
N CYS A 299 2.83 -24.09 8.81
CA CYS A 299 2.46 -24.77 10.04
C CYS A 299 3.69 -25.60 10.44
N PRO A 300 4.23 -25.44 11.66
CA PRO A 300 5.35 -26.27 12.08
C PRO A 300 4.95 -27.73 11.87
N GLU A 301 5.79 -28.49 11.17
CA GLU A 301 5.57 -29.92 10.99
C GLU A 301 5.36 -30.53 12.38
N VAL A 302 4.13 -30.94 12.68
CA VAL A 302 3.84 -31.67 13.91
C VAL A 302 4.56 -33.01 13.76
N PRO A 303 5.50 -33.37 14.65
CA PRO A 303 6.10 -34.68 14.60
C PRO A 303 4.98 -35.72 14.70
N LEU A 304 4.88 -36.62 13.72
CA LEU A 304 3.97 -37.75 13.80
C LEU A 304 4.39 -38.58 15.03
N ILE A 305 3.51 -38.62 16.03
CA ILE A 305 3.67 -39.46 17.22
C ILE A 305 3.60 -40.90 16.75
N ASP A 306 4.69 -41.66 16.92
CA ASP A 306 4.63 -43.12 16.77
C ASP A 306 3.83 -43.74 17.92
N GLU A 307 3.22 -44.90 17.70
CA GLU A 307 2.35 -45.60 18.68
C GLU A 307 3.10 -46.12 19.93
N SER A 308 4.30 -45.61 20.25
CA SER A 308 5.09 -46.08 21.39
C SER A 308 5.22 -45.10 22.57
N GLY A 309 4.56 -43.94 22.51
CA GLY A 309 4.13 -43.22 23.72
C GLY A 309 5.23 -42.77 24.71
N ASN A 310 6.35 -42.22 24.23
CA ASN A 310 7.31 -41.56 25.12
C ASN A 310 7.66 -40.14 24.67
N VAL A 311 7.38 -39.17 25.54
CA VAL A 311 7.71 -37.75 25.40
C VAL A 311 9.07 -37.44 26.04
N ASN A 312 9.99 -36.85 25.29
CA ASN A 312 11.09 -36.07 25.84
C ASN A 312 10.63 -34.61 25.91
N SER A 313 10.24 -34.16 27.11
CA SER A 313 9.77 -32.81 27.37
C SER A 313 10.92 -31.80 27.37
N THR A 314 10.84 -30.79 26.50
CA THR A 314 11.49 -29.48 26.71
C THR A 314 10.35 -28.45 26.74
N PRO A 315 10.24 -27.56 27.74
CA PRO A 315 9.10 -26.65 27.82
C PRO A 315 9.28 -25.50 26.82
N LEU A 316 8.33 -25.39 25.88
CA LEU A 316 8.13 -24.18 25.08
C LEU A 316 7.22 -23.25 25.88
N ASN A 317 7.79 -22.17 26.42
CA ASN A 317 7.01 -21.09 27.03
C ASN A 317 6.44 -20.23 25.89
N THR A 318 5.18 -20.45 25.53
CA THR A 318 4.43 -19.54 24.65
C THR A 318 3.39 -18.82 25.51
N ALA A 319 3.66 -17.55 25.81
CA ALA A 319 2.66 -16.65 26.36
C ALA A 319 1.60 -16.38 25.27
N SER A 320 0.37 -16.83 25.50
CA SER A 320 -0.78 -16.48 24.67
C SER A 320 -1.19 -15.03 24.95
N SER A 321 -1.23 -14.19 23.94
CA SER A 321 -1.94 -12.91 23.97
C SER A 321 -3.45 -13.18 23.86
N THR A 322 -4.13 -13.19 25.01
CA THR A 322 -5.58 -13.07 25.04
C THR A 322 -5.94 -11.59 24.91
N ASN A 323 -6.55 -11.20 23.79
CA ASN A 323 -7.25 -9.93 23.67
C ASN A 323 -8.47 -9.94 24.62
N SER A 324 -8.29 -9.37 25.81
CA SER A 324 -9.38 -9.05 26.73
C SER A 324 -9.90 -7.65 26.42
N TYR A 325 -11.10 -7.56 25.84
CA TYR A 325 -11.89 -6.33 25.90
C TYR A 325 -12.31 -6.11 27.36
N HIS A 326 -11.69 -5.12 28.00
CA HIS A 326 -12.08 -4.69 29.33
C HIS A 326 -13.30 -3.78 29.23
N THR A 327 -14.46 -4.28 29.66
CA THR A 327 -15.63 -3.49 30.05
C THR A 327 -15.38 -2.86 31.42
N GLY A 328 -15.60 -1.54 31.54
CA GLY A 328 -15.74 -0.81 32.80
C GLY A 328 -17.18 -0.29 33.01
N PRO A 329 -17.62 0.00 34.25
CA PRO A 329 -18.96 -0.35 34.70
C PRO A 329 -19.96 0.82 34.91
N GLY A 330 -21.26 0.49 34.77
CA GLY A 330 -22.44 1.03 35.50
C GLY A 330 -22.80 2.51 35.25
N GLY A 331 -24.03 2.92 34.89
CA GLY A 331 -25.35 2.33 35.04
C GLY A 331 -26.26 3.39 35.67
N ALA A 332 -27.19 3.99 34.91
CA ALA A 332 -28.36 4.70 35.45
C ALA A 332 -29.42 4.97 34.37
N GLY A 333 -30.65 4.49 34.59
CA GLY A 333 -31.89 5.18 34.22
C GLY A 333 -32.53 4.86 32.85
N MET A 334 -33.38 3.83 32.80
CA MET A 334 -34.42 3.68 31.78
C MET A 334 -35.55 4.71 31.99
N VAL A 335 -35.96 5.41 30.92
CA VAL A 335 -37.29 6.03 30.74
C VAL A 335 -37.71 5.81 29.26
N PRO A 336 -38.97 5.43 28.95
CA PRO A 336 -39.34 4.87 27.65
C PRO A 336 -39.59 5.92 26.55
N VAL A 337 -39.28 5.54 25.31
CA VAL A 337 -39.56 6.30 24.07
C VAL A 337 -40.97 5.96 23.57
N PRO A 338 -41.80 6.94 23.17
CA PRO A 338 -43.11 6.68 22.59
C PRO A 338 -43.05 6.37 21.09
N THR A 339 -43.79 5.32 20.74
CA THR A 339 -44.27 4.90 19.42
C THR A 339 -45.04 6.02 18.71
N GLU A 340 -44.72 6.36 17.45
CA GLU A 340 -45.70 6.58 16.36
C GLU A 340 -45.00 6.48 14.98
N THR A 341 -45.68 5.80 14.05
CA THR A 341 -45.34 5.56 12.64
C THR A 341 -46.30 6.36 11.76
N PRO A 342 -45.88 6.97 10.64
CA PRO A 342 -46.81 7.35 9.58
C PRO A 342 -46.78 6.39 8.38
N ALA A 343 -47.95 6.22 7.80
CA ALA A 343 -48.38 5.15 6.91
C ALA A 343 -47.83 5.21 5.46
N ALA A 344 -47.87 4.03 4.82
CA ALA A 344 -47.62 3.79 3.40
C ALA A 344 -48.89 4.02 2.54
N THR A 345 -48.70 4.41 1.28
CA THR A 345 -49.75 4.27 0.24
C THR A 345 -49.17 3.81 -1.11
N SER A 346 -49.56 2.57 -1.46
CA SER A 346 -49.79 1.93 -2.78
C SER A 346 -48.73 1.92 -3.89
N THR A 347 -48.25 0.69 -4.15
CA THR A 347 -47.75 0.13 -5.42
C THR A 347 -48.85 0.07 -6.51
N PRO A 348 -48.50 -0.21 -7.77
CA PRO A 348 -48.92 -1.50 -8.32
C PRO A 348 -47.78 -2.32 -8.98
N GLU A 349 -47.78 -3.61 -8.68
CA GLU A 349 -46.91 -4.65 -9.27
C GLU A 349 -47.31 -4.96 -10.72
N GLN A 350 -46.32 -5.35 -11.54
CA GLN A 350 -46.53 -6.51 -12.43
C GLN A 350 -45.23 -7.27 -12.74
N THR A 351 -45.12 -8.41 -12.06
CA THR A 351 -44.67 -9.75 -12.52
C THR A 351 -43.29 -9.94 -13.17
N THR A 352 -42.37 -10.49 -12.39
CA THR A 352 -41.20 -11.23 -12.87
C THR A 352 -41.51 -12.73 -12.85
N LYS A 353 -41.42 -13.40 -14.01
CA LYS A 353 -41.43 -14.88 -14.10
C LYS A 353 -40.06 -15.41 -13.68
N LEU A 354 -40.08 -16.28 -12.67
CA LEU A 354 -38.95 -17.07 -12.18
C LEU A 354 -38.57 -18.12 -13.23
N ALA A 355 -37.31 -18.12 -13.68
CA ALA A 355 -36.75 -19.18 -14.51
C ALA A 355 -35.58 -19.84 -13.78
N THR A 356 -35.66 -21.16 -13.71
CA THR A 356 -34.85 -22.13 -13.00
C THR A 356 -33.37 -22.10 -13.35
N ALA A 357 -32.52 -22.28 -12.34
CA ALA A 357 -31.08 -22.48 -12.47
C ALA A 357 -30.76 -23.77 -13.25
N GLY A 358 -30.05 -23.61 -14.37
CA GLY A 358 -29.42 -24.70 -15.11
C GLY A 358 -27.90 -24.58 -14.99
N SER A 359 -27.26 -25.62 -14.47
CA SER A 359 -25.81 -25.82 -14.42
C SER A 359 -25.19 -25.88 -15.82
N VAL A 360 -24.14 -25.09 -16.09
CA VAL A 360 -23.19 -25.39 -17.19
C VAL A 360 -21.76 -25.06 -16.79
N SER A 361 -20.94 -26.10 -16.97
CA SER A 361 -19.49 -26.27 -16.95
C SER A 361 -18.59 -25.05 -17.17
N GLY A 362 -17.55 -24.98 -16.34
CA GLY A 362 -16.41 -24.10 -16.53
C GLY A 362 -15.65 -24.37 -17.83
N ILE A 363 -15.16 -23.28 -18.42
CA ILE A 363 -14.14 -23.29 -19.45
C ILE A 363 -13.03 -22.39 -18.93
N SER A 364 -11.91 -23.01 -18.54
CA SER A 364 -10.67 -22.33 -18.19
C SER A 364 -10.13 -21.66 -19.45
N GLN A 365 -10.02 -20.33 -19.45
CA GLN A 365 -9.22 -19.61 -20.44
C GLN A 365 -7.79 -19.50 -19.90
N ALA A 366 -6.84 -19.99 -20.68
CA ALA A 366 -5.41 -19.91 -20.41
C ALA A 366 -4.92 -18.47 -20.63
N LEU A 367 -4.21 -17.92 -19.63
CA LEU A 367 -3.44 -16.68 -19.78
C LEU A 367 -2.22 -16.91 -20.69
N PRO A 368 -1.93 -16.02 -21.65
CA PRO A 368 -0.73 -16.10 -22.48
C PRO A 368 0.46 -15.48 -21.73
N GLY A 369 1.54 -16.22 -21.53
CA GLY A 369 2.75 -15.65 -20.93
C GLY A 369 3.92 -16.58 -20.57
N PHE A 370 3.72 -17.90 -20.54
CA PHE A 370 4.77 -18.83 -20.04
C PHE A 370 5.49 -19.67 -21.12
N GLY A 371 5.20 -19.43 -22.41
CA GLY A 371 5.83 -20.19 -23.51
C GLY A 371 7.32 -19.89 -23.73
N ALA A 372 7.79 -18.69 -23.40
CA ALA A 372 9.15 -18.26 -23.76
C ALA A 372 10.24 -18.78 -22.80
N LEU A 373 9.96 -18.85 -21.49
CA LEU A 373 10.95 -19.28 -20.49
C LEU A 373 11.20 -20.79 -20.50
N SER A 374 10.17 -21.59 -20.79
CA SER A 374 10.31 -23.06 -20.88
C SER A 374 11.19 -23.48 -22.08
N LEU A 375 11.08 -22.76 -23.21
CA LEU A 375 11.92 -23.00 -24.39
C LEU A 375 13.40 -22.66 -24.16
N ILE A 376 13.69 -21.59 -23.40
CA ILE A 376 15.06 -21.18 -23.10
C ILE A 376 15.73 -22.19 -22.16
N CYS A 377 15.02 -22.69 -21.14
CA CYS A 377 15.55 -23.74 -20.25
C CYS A 377 15.84 -25.06 -20.99
N MET A 378 14.98 -25.46 -21.94
CA MET A 378 15.19 -26.67 -22.74
C MET A 378 16.39 -26.55 -23.70
N LEU A 379 16.63 -25.37 -24.26
CA LEU A 379 17.80 -25.08 -25.11
C LEU A 379 19.11 -25.12 -24.32
N ILE A 380 19.12 -24.57 -23.10
CA ILE A 380 20.30 -24.60 -22.22
C ILE A 380 20.59 -26.05 -21.78
N LEU A 381 19.57 -26.83 -21.42
CA LEU A 381 19.74 -28.25 -21.11
C LEU A 381 20.30 -29.04 -22.30
N ALA A 382 19.80 -28.80 -23.52
CA ALA A 382 20.29 -29.48 -24.72
C ALA A 382 21.76 -29.14 -25.02
N ILE A 383 22.19 -27.89 -24.79
CA ILE A 383 23.59 -27.47 -24.97
C ILE A 383 24.50 -28.13 -23.93
N ILE A 384 24.07 -28.22 -22.68
CA ILE A 384 24.84 -28.86 -21.59
C ILE A 384 24.96 -30.37 -21.82
N ILE A 385 23.86 -31.03 -22.21
CA ILE A 385 23.87 -32.46 -22.56
C ILE A 385 24.78 -32.72 -23.77
N ARG A 386 24.76 -31.86 -24.79
CA ARG A 386 25.58 -32.03 -26.00
C ARG A 386 27.08 -31.78 -25.75
N ARG A 387 27.46 -30.92 -24.79
CA ARG A 387 28.87 -30.71 -24.40
C ARG A 387 29.43 -31.86 -23.54
N ASN A 388 28.60 -32.59 -22.81
CA ASN A 388 29.02 -33.70 -21.95
C ASN A 388 29.00 -35.10 -22.62
N ILE A 389 28.57 -35.19 -23.89
CA ILE A 389 28.50 -36.44 -24.67
C ILE A 389 29.69 -36.58 -25.66
N LYS A 390 30.59 -35.59 -25.76
CA LYS A 390 31.84 -35.72 -26.53
C LYS A 390 33.02 -36.14 -25.66
#